data_AF-A0A9D1KQR3-F1
#
_entry.id   AF-A0A9D1KQR3-F1
#
_cell.length_a   1.000
_cell.length_b   1.000
_cell.length_c   1.000
_cell.angle_alpha   90.00
_cell.angle_beta   90.00
_cell.angle_gamma   90.00
#
_symmetry.space_group_name_H-M   'P 1'
#
loop_
_entity.id
_entity.type
_entity.pdbx_description
1 polymer ?
#
loop_
_entity_poly.entity_id
_entity_poly.type
_entity_poly.pdbx_seq_one_letter_code
_entity_poly.pdbx_strand_id
1 'polypeptide(L)'
;MTERSFERYSRLDALGRCGTAYANLCVDTMPTEERGNIGMVKPSGWQTSKYDFVDGKYLYNRCHLIGYQLSGENANERNLITGTRYMNTEGMLPFENEVAEYIDETGNHVLYRVTPVFEGDEMLARGVVMEAMSVEDNGSGVCFNVYCYNVQPGVTIDYATGENELSDSLTEPDGGESRLYILNTGSKKYHLPSCEGAQNMNEDNRSEFTGTSGQLEIMGYSPCGSCNP
;
A
#
# COMPACT_ATOMS: atom_id res chain seq x y z
N MET A 1 10.75 -19.86 20.24
CA MET A 1 10.47 -19.76 18.78
C MET A 1 11.43 -20.71 18.05
N THR A 2 11.34 -20.87 16.73
CA THR A 2 12.24 -21.74 15.95
C THR A 2 13.14 -20.89 15.07
N GLU A 3 14.38 -21.33 14.84
CA GLU A 3 15.35 -20.72 13.92
C GLU A 3 15.35 -21.46 12.56
N ARG A 4 14.20 -22.03 12.20
CA ARG A 4 14.04 -22.72 10.91
C ARG A 4 13.19 -21.83 10.04
N SER A 5 13.70 -21.46 8.88
CA SER A 5 12.92 -20.76 7.87
C SER A 5 11.74 -21.61 7.42
N PHE A 6 10.61 -20.95 7.19
CA PHE A 6 9.44 -21.56 6.55
C PHE A 6 8.51 -20.48 6.02
N GLU A 7 7.65 -20.89 5.09
CA GLU A 7 6.53 -20.10 4.61
C GLU A 7 5.27 -20.97 4.57
N ARG A 8 4.13 -20.38 4.93
CA ARG A 8 2.82 -21.03 4.93
C ARG A 8 1.77 -20.07 4.42
N TYR A 9 1.19 -20.43 3.28
CA TYR A 9 0.09 -19.70 2.67
C TYR A 9 -1.20 -20.51 2.82
N SER A 10 -2.22 -19.90 3.44
CA SER A 10 -3.52 -20.54 3.58
C SER A 10 -4.12 -20.87 2.21
N ARG A 11 -4.91 -21.94 2.15
CA ARG A 11 -5.74 -22.17 0.96
C ARG A 11 -6.71 -21.01 0.80
N LEU A 12 -7.10 -20.74 -0.44
CA LEU A 12 -8.22 -19.85 -0.70
C LEU A 12 -9.47 -20.41 -0.02
N ASP A 13 -10.31 -19.52 0.51
CA ASP A 13 -11.58 -19.90 1.09
C ASP A 13 -12.64 -20.25 0.01
N ALA A 14 -13.87 -20.52 0.43
CA ALA A 14 -14.95 -20.90 -0.48
C ALA A 14 -15.34 -19.79 -1.49
N LEU A 15 -15.01 -18.53 -1.20
CA LEU A 15 -15.23 -17.38 -2.08
C LEU A 15 -13.98 -17.06 -2.94
N GLY A 16 -12.93 -17.88 -2.84
CA GLY A 16 -11.68 -17.66 -3.56
C GLY A 16 -10.79 -16.59 -2.94
N ARG A 17 -11.01 -16.24 -1.67
CA ARG A 17 -10.26 -15.17 -0.96
C ARG A 17 -9.02 -15.74 -0.29
N CYS A 18 -7.95 -14.95 -0.24
CA CYS A 18 -6.74 -15.34 0.50
C CYS A 18 -7.03 -15.43 2.01
N GLY A 19 -6.47 -16.45 2.65
CA GLY A 19 -6.38 -16.52 4.11
C GLY A 19 -5.04 -16.01 4.63
N THR A 20 -4.75 -16.28 5.91
CA THR A 20 -3.50 -15.87 6.56
C THR A 20 -2.25 -16.44 5.85
N ALA A 21 -1.25 -15.59 5.67
CA ALA A 21 0.12 -15.97 5.35
C ALA A 21 0.99 -15.89 6.61
N TYR A 22 1.85 -16.88 6.83
CA TYR A 22 2.68 -16.98 8.03
C TYR A 22 4.05 -17.54 7.68
N ALA A 23 5.10 -16.86 8.09
CA ALA A 23 6.47 -17.23 7.78
C ALA A 23 7.39 -17.02 8.98
N ASN A 24 8.54 -17.69 8.93
CA ASN A 24 9.70 -17.34 9.73
C ASN A 24 10.78 -16.90 8.75
N LEU A 25 10.82 -15.60 8.52
CA LEU A 25 11.59 -14.96 7.47
C LEU A 25 13.05 -14.84 7.89
N CYS A 26 13.97 -15.06 6.95
CA CYS A 26 15.39 -14.79 7.10
C CYS A 26 16.03 -14.68 5.71
N VAL A 27 17.36 -14.61 5.65
CA VAL A 27 18.10 -14.54 4.38
C VAL A 27 17.72 -15.67 3.42
N ASP A 28 17.44 -16.87 3.92
CA ASP A 28 17.06 -18.03 3.10
C ASP A 28 15.72 -17.88 2.37
N THR A 29 14.79 -17.06 2.90
CA THR A 29 13.47 -16.82 2.26
C THR A 29 13.51 -15.65 1.29
N MET A 30 14.56 -14.83 1.32
CA MET A 30 14.67 -13.66 0.46
C MET A 30 15.01 -14.04 -0.99
N PRO A 31 14.54 -13.27 -1.98
CA PRO A 31 14.76 -13.57 -3.39
C PRO A 31 16.24 -13.48 -3.76
N THR A 32 16.70 -14.45 -4.56
CA THR A 32 18.01 -14.41 -5.24
C THR A 32 17.90 -14.00 -6.71
N GLU A 33 16.67 -13.88 -7.23
CA GLU A 33 16.36 -13.54 -8.63
C GLU A 33 15.55 -12.23 -8.71
N GLU A 34 15.44 -11.68 -9.92
CA GLU A 34 14.57 -10.53 -10.17
C GLU A 34 13.09 -10.91 -10.11
N ARG A 35 12.25 -9.95 -9.69
CA ARG A 35 10.80 -10.16 -9.58
C ARG A 35 10.19 -10.47 -10.95
N GLY A 36 9.44 -11.57 -11.01
CA GLY A 36 8.71 -12.02 -12.19
C GLY A 36 7.35 -11.34 -12.38
N ASN A 37 6.70 -11.68 -13.49
CA ASN A 37 5.38 -11.16 -13.83
C ASN A 37 4.27 -11.83 -12.99
N ILE A 38 3.37 -11.03 -12.42
CA ILE A 38 2.21 -11.49 -11.64
C ILE A 38 0.85 -11.08 -12.24
N GLY A 39 0.85 -10.42 -13.40
CA GLY A 39 -0.31 -9.82 -14.05
C GLY A 39 -1.43 -10.81 -14.42
N MET A 40 -1.11 -12.10 -14.52
CA MET A 40 -2.08 -13.16 -14.78
C MET A 40 -3.01 -13.42 -13.59
N VAL A 41 -2.55 -13.16 -12.36
CA VAL A 41 -3.34 -13.40 -11.15
C VAL A 41 -4.42 -12.34 -11.04
N LYS A 42 -5.65 -12.75 -10.71
CA LYS A 42 -6.77 -11.85 -10.42
C LYS A 42 -7.37 -12.30 -9.09
N PRO A 43 -6.96 -11.69 -7.97
CA PRO A 43 -7.51 -12.02 -6.66
C PRO A 43 -9.02 -11.77 -6.58
N SER A 44 -9.62 -12.19 -5.46
CA SER A 44 -11.03 -11.90 -5.18
C SER A 44 -11.33 -10.40 -5.33
N GLY A 45 -12.47 -10.10 -5.99
CA GLY A 45 -12.92 -8.73 -6.23
C GLY A 45 -12.03 -7.88 -7.13
N TRP A 46 -11.15 -8.49 -7.93
CA TRP A 46 -10.25 -7.76 -8.81
C TRP A 46 -11.01 -6.89 -9.83
N GLN A 47 -10.70 -5.58 -9.84
CA GLN A 47 -11.19 -4.61 -10.80
C GLN A 47 -10.02 -3.84 -11.43
N THR A 48 -10.24 -3.24 -12.60
CA THR A 48 -9.27 -2.33 -13.22
C THR A 48 -9.82 -0.92 -13.25
N SER A 49 -9.43 -0.10 -12.26
CA SER A 49 -9.82 1.31 -12.16
C SER A 49 -8.60 2.22 -12.16
N LYS A 50 -8.75 3.42 -12.74
CA LYS A 50 -7.67 4.41 -12.84
C LYS A 50 -8.08 5.79 -12.31
N TYR A 51 -7.15 6.44 -11.62
CA TYR A 51 -7.28 7.80 -11.11
C TYR A 51 -5.96 8.56 -11.32
N ASP A 52 -6.00 9.76 -11.88
CA ASP A 52 -4.78 10.50 -12.22
C ASP A 52 -3.96 10.95 -11.00
N PHE A 53 -4.58 11.03 -9.81
CA PHE A 53 -3.89 11.40 -8.56
C PHE A 53 -3.26 10.22 -7.83
N VAL A 54 -3.61 8.99 -8.21
CA VAL A 54 -3.00 7.78 -7.67
C VAL A 54 -1.66 7.56 -8.37
N ASP A 55 -0.61 7.31 -7.59
CA ASP A 55 0.70 7.00 -8.16
C ASP A 55 0.65 5.72 -9.03
N GLY A 56 1.22 5.77 -10.23
CA GLY A 56 1.05 4.71 -11.23
C GLY A 56 -0.36 4.61 -11.84
N LYS A 57 -1.27 5.51 -11.49
CA LYS A 57 -2.66 5.66 -11.96
C LYS A 57 -3.63 4.53 -11.65
N TYR A 58 -3.18 3.33 -11.31
CA TYR A 58 -4.06 2.20 -11.00
C TYR A 58 -4.44 2.20 -9.53
N LEU A 59 -5.74 2.16 -9.22
CA LEU A 59 -6.22 2.06 -7.83
C LEU A 59 -5.73 0.77 -7.17
N TYR A 60 -6.01 -0.36 -7.82
CA TYR A 60 -5.72 -1.68 -7.26
C TYR A 60 -4.40 -2.24 -7.76
N ASN A 61 -3.62 -2.74 -6.81
CA ASN A 61 -2.43 -3.55 -6.99
C ASN A 61 -2.73 -5.01 -6.60
N ARG A 62 -1.97 -5.92 -7.19
CA ARG A 62 -1.83 -7.29 -6.69
C ARG A 62 -0.92 -7.21 -5.48
N CYS A 63 -1.53 -6.97 -4.32
CA CYS A 63 -0.82 -6.71 -3.08
C CYS A 63 -0.43 -8.04 -2.45
N HIS A 64 0.87 -8.21 -2.22
CA HIS A 64 1.43 -9.37 -1.57
C HIS A 64 1.06 -9.37 -0.08
N LEU A 65 0.67 -10.51 0.50
CA LEU A 65 0.52 -10.61 1.96
C LEU A 65 1.90 -10.67 2.63
N ILE A 66 2.81 -11.44 2.05
CA ILE A 66 4.25 -11.39 2.37
C ILE A 66 4.96 -10.88 1.12
N GLY A 67 5.55 -9.69 1.20
CA GLY A 67 6.22 -9.03 0.10
C GLY A 67 7.28 -9.91 -0.58
N TYR A 68 7.45 -9.70 -1.90
CA TYR A 68 8.47 -10.38 -2.69
C TYR A 68 9.87 -10.25 -2.07
N GLN A 69 10.19 -9.07 -1.52
CA GLN A 69 11.49 -8.82 -0.89
C GLN A 69 11.77 -9.72 0.32
N LEU A 70 10.73 -10.30 0.93
CA LEU A 70 10.84 -11.14 2.13
C LEU A 70 10.75 -12.65 1.81
N SER A 71 10.07 -13.02 0.73
CA SER A 71 9.67 -14.41 0.42
C SER A 71 10.13 -14.92 -0.95
N GLY A 72 10.50 -14.04 -1.87
CA GLY A 72 10.74 -14.38 -3.28
C GLY A 72 9.51 -14.88 -4.04
N GLU A 73 8.32 -14.85 -3.44
CA GLU A 73 7.11 -15.38 -4.06
C GLU A 73 6.57 -14.43 -5.13
N ASN A 74 6.46 -14.92 -6.37
CA ASN A 74 5.92 -14.19 -7.51
C ASN A 74 4.39 -14.32 -7.60
N ALA A 75 3.89 -15.10 -8.58
CA ALA A 75 2.48 -15.20 -8.94
C ALA A 75 1.70 -16.22 -8.06
N ASN A 76 1.98 -16.24 -6.76
CA ASN A 76 1.28 -17.13 -5.83
C ASN A 76 -0.12 -16.59 -5.52
N GLU A 77 -1.14 -17.25 -6.07
CA GLU A 77 -2.55 -16.85 -5.90
C GLU A 77 -3.02 -16.84 -4.43
N ARG A 78 -2.31 -17.53 -3.53
CA ARG A 78 -2.61 -17.55 -2.08
C ARG A 78 -1.89 -16.46 -1.29
N ASN A 79 -1.07 -15.66 -1.96
CA ASN A 79 -0.30 -14.57 -1.37
C ASN A 79 -0.68 -13.21 -1.98
N LEU A 80 -1.72 -13.14 -2.82
CA LEU A 80 -2.08 -11.92 -3.56
C LEU A 80 -3.54 -11.55 -3.29
N ILE A 81 -3.76 -10.33 -2.77
CA ILE A 81 -5.08 -9.74 -2.60
C ILE A 81 -5.26 -8.52 -3.50
N THR A 82 -6.52 -8.15 -3.75
CA THR A 82 -6.88 -6.86 -4.35
C THR A 82 -6.69 -5.77 -3.29
N GLY A 83 -5.53 -5.11 -3.31
CA GLY A 83 -5.16 -4.04 -2.38
C GLY A 83 -5.05 -2.71 -3.10
N THR A 84 -5.36 -1.59 -2.45
CA THR A 84 -5.13 -0.26 -3.03
C THR A 84 -3.62 0.03 -3.15
N ARG A 85 -3.27 0.98 -4.03
CA ARG A 85 -1.91 1.51 -4.12
C ARG A 85 -1.43 2.05 -2.78
N TYR A 86 -2.28 2.82 -2.10
CA TYR A 86 -1.99 3.39 -0.78
C TYR A 86 -1.72 2.31 0.27
N MET A 87 -2.56 1.28 0.39
CA MET A 87 -2.29 0.18 1.31
C MET A 87 -0.95 -0.49 0.99
N ASN A 88 -0.67 -0.71 -0.29
CA ASN A 88 0.56 -1.38 -0.72
C ASN A 88 1.83 -0.56 -0.44
N THR A 89 1.84 0.76 -0.63
CA THR A 89 3.06 1.58 -0.50
C THR A 89 3.16 2.38 0.79
N GLU A 90 2.05 2.89 1.31
CA GLU A 90 2.02 3.69 2.53
C GLU A 90 1.61 2.85 3.74
N GLY A 91 0.77 1.84 3.52
CA GLY A 91 0.25 0.97 4.58
C GLY A 91 1.22 -0.13 4.99
N MET A 92 1.65 -0.96 4.05
CA MET A 92 2.42 -2.18 4.34
C MET A 92 3.93 -2.00 4.19
N LEU A 93 4.39 -1.36 3.11
CA LEU A 93 5.81 -1.27 2.74
C LEU A 93 6.74 -0.76 3.85
N PRO A 94 6.38 0.26 4.68
CA PRO A 94 7.26 0.69 5.78
C PRO A 94 7.60 -0.44 6.75
N PHE A 95 6.62 -1.28 7.10
CA PHE A 95 6.82 -2.42 8.00
C PHE A 95 7.58 -3.57 7.33
N GLU A 96 7.36 -3.78 6.03
CA GLU A 96 8.12 -4.76 5.26
C GLU A 96 9.61 -4.36 5.18
N ASN A 97 9.90 -3.08 5.03
CA ASN A 97 11.27 -2.55 5.01
C ASN A 97 11.95 -2.70 6.38
N GLU A 98 11.24 -2.41 7.48
CA GLU A 98 11.77 -2.62 8.85
C GLU A 98 12.18 -4.08 9.07
N VAL A 99 11.36 -5.03 8.62
CA VAL A 99 11.66 -6.47 8.70
C VAL A 99 12.85 -6.84 7.81
N ALA A 100 12.88 -6.34 6.58
CA ALA A 100 13.96 -6.64 5.63
C ALA A 100 15.31 -6.10 6.12
N GLU A 101 15.34 -4.87 6.62
CA GLU A 101 16.54 -4.23 7.17
C GLU A 101 17.08 -5.01 8.37
N TYR A 102 16.22 -5.40 9.32
CA TYR A 102 16.64 -6.22 10.45
C TYR A 102 17.28 -7.55 10.01
N ILE A 103 16.69 -8.24 9.04
CA ILE A 103 17.23 -9.51 8.52
C ILE A 103 18.58 -9.28 7.82
N ASP A 104 18.72 -8.22 7.02
CA ASP A 104 19.96 -7.88 6.32
C ASP A 104 21.10 -7.56 7.31
N GLU A 105 20.82 -6.76 8.34
CA GLU A 105 21.83 -6.32 9.31
C GLU A 105 22.30 -7.44 10.24
N THR A 106 21.43 -8.39 10.56
CA THR A 106 21.68 -9.36 11.63
C THR A 106 21.82 -10.81 11.15
N GLY A 107 21.23 -11.14 9.99
CA GLY A 107 21.05 -12.52 9.54
C GLY A 107 20.05 -13.34 10.38
N ASN A 108 19.34 -12.70 11.31
CA ASN A 108 18.40 -13.34 12.23
C ASN A 108 17.05 -13.63 11.56
N HIS A 109 16.15 -14.28 12.31
CA HIS A 109 14.80 -14.59 11.87
C HIS A 109 13.75 -13.60 12.40
N VAL A 110 12.71 -13.40 11.60
CA VAL A 110 11.50 -12.67 12.00
C VAL A 110 10.28 -13.55 11.80
N LEU A 111 9.58 -13.83 12.91
CA LEU A 111 8.29 -14.49 12.86
C LEU A 111 7.24 -13.50 12.37
N TYR A 112 6.65 -13.78 11.22
CA TYR A 112 5.87 -12.81 10.47
C TYR A 112 4.51 -13.39 10.06
N ARG A 113 3.43 -12.66 10.31
CA ARG A 113 2.06 -13.09 9.98
C ARG A 113 1.28 -11.93 9.38
N VAL A 114 0.60 -12.21 8.26
CA VAL A 114 -0.31 -11.25 7.63
C VAL A 114 -1.66 -11.91 7.44
N THR A 115 -2.70 -11.31 8.03
CA THR A 115 -4.07 -11.82 8.01
C THR A 115 -4.99 -10.81 7.35
N PRO A 116 -5.52 -11.12 6.15
CA PRO A 116 -6.59 -10.33 5.54
C PRO A 116 -7.84 -10.31 6.40
N VAL A 117 -8.48 -9.16 6.52
CA VAL A 117 -9.72 -8.98 7.27
C VAL A 117 -10.86 -8.66 6.32
N PHE A 118 -11.80 -9.58 6.19
CA PHE A 118 -13.03 -9.43 5.41
C PHE A 118 -14.24 -9.30 6.34
N GLU A 119 -15.26 -8.55 5.91
CA GLU A 119 -16.56 -8.52 6.59
C GLU A 119 -17.58 -9.38 5.81
N GLY A 120 -18.12 -10.42 6.46
CA GLY A 120 -19.09 -11.31 5.82
C GLY A 120 -18.58 -11.92 4.50
N ASP A 121 -19.38 -11.75 3.44
CA ASP A 121 -19.12 -12.28 2.10
C ASP A 121 -18.39 -11.28 1.19
N GLU A 122 -17.76 -10.24 1.75
CA GLU A 122 -16.99 -9.27 0.97
C GLU A 122 -15.86 -9.92 0.18
N MET A 123 -15.67 -9.45 -1.05
CA MET A 123 -14.64 -9.96 -1.95
C MET A 123 -13.30 -9.25 -1.77
N LEU A 124 -13.28 -8.06 -1.18
CA LEU A 124 -12.07 -7.31 -0.84
C LEU A 124 -11.89 -7.29 0.66
N ALA A 125 -10.63 -7.42 1.10
CA ALA A 125 -10.32 -7.22 2.51
C ALA A 125 -10.45 -5.73 2.84
N ARG A 126 -10.98 -5.40 4.01
CA ARG A 126 -10.99 -4.03 4.58
C ARG A 126 -9.58 -3.54 4.92
N GLY A 127 -8.66 -4.48 5.08
CA GLY A 127 -7.26 -4.26 5.42
C GLY A 127 -6.60 -5.58 5.78
N VAL A 128 -5.37 -5.49 6.25
CA VAL A 128 -4.61 -6.63 6.77
C VAL A 128 -4.12 -6.33 8.18
N VAL A 129 -4.11 -7.35 9.03
CA VAL A 129 -3.35 -7.32 10.29
C VAL A 129 -1.96 -7.87 9.99
N MET A 130 -0.92 -7.08 10.24
CA MET A 130 0.47 -7.47 10.11
C MET A 130 1.09 -7.60 11.50
N GLU A 131 1.72 -8.73 11.77
CA GLU A 131 2.38 -9.05 13.02
C GLU A 131 3.80 -9.51 12.74
N ALA A 132 4.77 -8.96 13.46
CA ALA A 132 6.17 -9.35 13.34
C ALA A 132 6.83 -9.39 14.72
N MET A 133 7.72 -10.36 14.92
CA MET A 133 8.58 -10.46 16.10
C MET A 133 9.91 -11.10 15.72
N SER A 134 11.02 -10.41 15.97
CA SER A 134 12.37 -10.97 15.80
C SER A 134 12.63 -12.10 16.81
N VAL A 135 13.23 -13.20 16.35
CA VAL A 135 13.25 -14.47 17.08
C VAL A 135 14.40 -14.53 18.09
N GLU A 136 15.62 -14.23 17.65
CA GLU A 136 16.87 -14.41 18.40
C GLU A 136 17.00 -13.42 19.55
N ASP A 137 16.45 -12.22 19.40
CA ASP A 137 16.48 -11.16 20.39
C ASP A 137 15.15 -10.99 21.15
N ASN A 138 14.20 -11.92 20.96
CA ASN A 138 12.85 -11.91 21.54
C ASN A 138 12.06 -10.61 21.30
N GLY A 139 12.11 -10.10 20.07
CA GLY A 139 11.37 -8.91 19.65
C GLY A 139 12.03 -7.59 20.02
N SER A 140 13.31 -7.61 20.41
CA SER A 140 14.03 -6.38 20.76
C SER A 140 14.33 -5.52 19.53
N GLY A 141 14.57 -6.12 18.36
CA GLY A 141 14.81 -5.45 17.09
C GLY A 141 13.51 -5.13 16.36
N VAL A 142 12.67 -6.14 16.13
CA VAL A 142 11.37 -5.99 15.45
C VAL A 142 10.27 -6.54 16.34
N CYS A 143 9.27 -5.73 16.65
CA CYS A 143 8.06 -6.19 17.34
C CYS A 143 6.87 -5.26 17.07
N PHE A 144 5.93 -5.69 16.23
CA PHE A 144 4.73 -4.91 15.94
C PHE A 144 3.49 -5.78 15.72
N ASN A 145 2.34 -5.11 15.88
CA ASN A 145 1.01 -5.61 15.51
C ASN A 145 0.20 -4.41 15.01
N VAL A 146 0.01 -4.32 13.70
CA VAL A 146 -0.57 -3.15 13.03
C VAL A 146 -1.70 -3.55 12.09
N TYR A 147 -2.66 -2.65 11.91
CA TYR A 147 -3.73 -2.80 10.93
C TYR A 147 -3.48 -1.85 9.76
N CYS A 148 -3.24 -2.41 8.57
CA CYS A 148 -3.02 -1.66 7.35
C CYS A 148 -4.33 -1.60 6.56
N TYR A 149 -4.95 -0.42 6.52
CA TYR A 149 -6.25 -0.21 5.89
C TYR A 149 -6.18 -0.33 4.37
N ASN A 150 -7.11 -1.07 3.77
CA ASN A 150 -7.27 -1.19 2.33
C ASN A 150 -8.08 -0.02 1.75
N VAL A 151 -7.56 1.19 1.93
CA VAL A 151 -8.22 2.44 1.53
C VAL A 151 -7.37 3.18 0.53
N GLN A 152 -7.96 4.09 -0.23
CA GLN A 152 -7.24 5.04 -1.07
C GLN A 152 -7.82 6.44 -0.79
N PRO A 153 -7.01 7.38 -0.28
CA PRO A 153 -7.47 8.76 -0.11
C PRO A 153 -8.08 9.31 -1.41
N GLY A 154 -9.29 9.87 -1.32
CA GLY A 154 -10.07 10.36 -2.47
C GLY A 154 -10.95 9.33 -3.19
N VAL A 155 -11.01 8.08 -2.72
CA VAL A 155 -11.80 7.02 -3.35
C VAL A 155 -12.65 6.29 -2.32
N THR A 156 -13.94 6.15 -2.60
CA THR A 156 -14.85 5.26 -1.89
C THR A 156 -14.83 3.89 -2.56
N ILE A 157 -14.74 2.82 -1.77
CA ILE A 157 -14.67 1.44 -2.25
C ILE A 157 -15.88 0.65 -1.76
N ASP A 158 -16.56 -0.05 -2.67
CA ASP A 158 -17.47 -1.14 -2.35
C ASP A 158 -16.67 -2.43 -2.18
N TYR A 159 -16.49 -2.86 -0.93
CA TYR A 159 -15.70 -4.04 -0.60
C TYR A 159 -16.41 -5.36 -0.95
N ALA A 160 -17.73 -5.33 -1.19
CA ALA A 160 -18.46 -6.50 -1.63
C ALA A 160 -18.07 -6.88 -3.07
N THR A 161 -17.82 -5.90 -3.93
CA THR A 161 -17.66 -6.11 -5.39
C THR A 161 -16.31 -5.66 -5.95
N GLY A 162 -15.63 -4.75 -5.26
CA GLY A 162 -14.43 -4.05 -5.72
C GLY A 162 -14.74 -2.79 -6.54
N GLU A 163 -16.01 -2.50 -6.81
CA GLU A 163 -16.41 -1.24 -7.43
C GLU A 163 -15.96 -0.05 -6.57
N ASN A 164 -15.76 1.09 -7.22
CA ASN A 164 -15.18 2.26 -6.60
C ASN A 164 -15.57 3.52 -7.36
N GLU A 165 -15.59 4.62 -6.63
CA GLU A 165 -15.91 5.94 -7.14
C GLU A 165 -15.09 7.01 -6.41
N LEU A 166 -15.01 8.20 -7.01
CA LEU A 166 -14.46 9.36 -6.32
C LEU A 166 -15.30 9.62 -5.06
N SER A 167 -14.62 9.83 -3.93
CA SER A 167 -15.32 10.11 -2.67
C SER A 167 -16.16 11.39 -2.77
N ASP A 168 -17.36 11.42 -2.18
CA ASP A 168 -18.24 12.59 -2.17
C ASP A 168 -17.61 13.85 -1.56
N SER A 169 -16.62 13.69 -0.68
CA SER A 169 -15.81 14.80 -0.15
C SER A 169 -14.94 15.51 -1.20
N LEU A 170 -14.77 14.92 -2.39
CA LEU A 170 -14.18 15.55 -3.56
C LEU A 170 -15.24 16.17 -4.50
N THR A 171 -16.53 15.84 -4.35
CA THR A 171 -17.62 16.35 -5.19
C THR A 171 -18.36 17.52 -4.54
N GLU A 172 -18.35 17.60 -3.22
CA GLU A 172 -18.78 18.78 -2.46
C GLU A 172 -17.69 19.87 -2.52
N PRO A 173 -18.04 21.14 -2.80
CA PRO A 173 -17.13 22.24 -2.57
C PRO A 173 -16.92 22.35 -1.07
N ASP A 174 -15.88 21.70 -0.55
CA ASP A 174 -15.24 22.15 0.68
C ASP A 174 -15.09 23.66 0.56
N GLY A 175 -15.57 24.43 1.54
CA GLY A 175 -15.86 25.86 1.42
C GLY A 175 -14.67 26.78 1.07
N GLY A 176 -13.54 26.21 0.65
CA GLY A 176 -12.41 26.87 0.01
C GLY A 176 -12.68 27.25 -1.45
N GLU A 177 -12.01 28.31 -1.88
CA GLU A 177 -12.08 28.76 -3.27
C GLU A 177 -11.34 27.81 -4.20
N SER A 178 -12.02 27.35 -5.25
CA SER A 178 -11.38 26.63 -6.34
C SER A 178 -10.34 27.52 -7.04
N ARG A 179 -9.11 27.02 -7.17
CA ARG A 179 -8.02 27.71 -7.86
C ARG A 179 -7.04 26.72 -8.48
N LEU A 180 -6.15 27.23 -9.32
CA LEU A 180 -5.06 26.46 -9.90
C LEU A 180 -3.95 26.26 -8.88
N TYR A 181 -3.56 25.00 -8.67
CA TYR A 181 -2.41 24.57 -7.90
C TYR A 181 -1.42 23.83 -8.78
N ILE A 182 -0.14 23.94 -8.43
CA ILE A 182 0.95 23.13 -8.99
C ILE A 182 1.29 22.03 -7.99
N LEU A 183 1.19 20.78 -8.42
CA LEU A 183 1.44 19.61 -7.61
C LEU A 183 2.83 19.08 -7.88
N ASN A 184 3.55 18.78 -6.81
CA ASN A 184 4.73 17.93 -6.85
C ASN A 184 4.31 16.49 -6.54
N THR A 185 4.19 15.65 -7.58
CA THR A 185 3.71 14.27 -7.46
C THR A 185 4.67 13.38 -6.67
N GLY A 186 5.97 13.69 -6.68
CA GLY A 186 7.00 12.95 -5.95
C GLY A 186 7.04 13.25 -4.45
N SER A 187 6.95 14.53 -4.06
CA SER A 187 6.95 14.92 -2.63
C SER A 187 5.55 15.05 -2.01
N LYS A 188 4.49 14.85 -2.80
CA LYS A 188 3.09 15.04 -2.41
C LYS A 188 2.83 16.41 -1.77
N LYS A 189 3.37 17.46 -2.38
CA LYS A 189 3.14 18.86 -1.99
C LYS A 189 2.38 19.63 -3.06
N TYR A 190 1.52 20.56 -2.65
CA TYR A 190 0.86 21.50 -3.56
C TYR A 190 1.32 22.93 -3.32
N HIS A 191 1.34 23.70 -4.40
CA HIS A 191 1.92 25.04 -4.47
C HIS A 191 0.99 25.99 -5.22
N LEU A 192 1.10 27.30 -4.93
CA LEU A 192 0.58 28.32 -5.84
C LEU A 192 1.44 28.37 -7.12
N PRO A 193 0.87 28.69 -8.30
CA PRO A 193 1.64 28.84 -9.55
C PRO A 193 2.78 29.85 -9.48
N SER A 194 2.67 30.85 -8.59
CA SER A 194 3.71 31.85 -8.35
C SER A 194 4.80 31.42 -7.36
N CYS A 195 4.72 30.22 -6.77
CA CYS A 195 5.71 29.72 -5.83
C CYS A 195 7.05 29.44 -6.54
N GLU A 196 8.15 29.95 -5.99
CA GLU A 196 9.50 29.67 -6.51
C GLU A 196 9.79 28.16 -6.55
N GLY A 197 9.35 27.41 -5.53
CA GLY A 197 9.46 25.95 -5.51
C GLY A 197 8.64 25.26 -6.60
N ALA A 198 7.58 25.89 -7.11
CA ALA A 198 6.81 25.39 -8.24
C ALA A 198 7.47 25.71 -9.59
N GLN A 199 8.13 26.86 -9.71
CA GLN A 199 8.83 27.27 -10.94
C GLN A 199 10.09 26.44 -11.20
N ASN A 200 10.78 26.03 -10.13
CA ASN A 200 11.99 25.21 -10.21
C ASN A 200 11.72 23.70 -10.08
N MET A 201 10.46 23.28 -10.17
CA MET A 201 10.08 21.87 -10.05
C MET A 201 10.50 21.09 -11.29
N ASN A 202 11.00 19.87 -11.09
CA ASN A 202 11.22 18.94 -12.20
C ASN A 202 9.89 18.66 -12.93
N GLU A 203 9.88 18.82 -14.26
CA GLU A 203 8.70 18.60 -15.11
C GLU A 203 8.10 17.20 -14.94
N ASP A 204 8.92 16.17 -14.73
CA ASP A 204 8.46 14.78 -14.53
C ASP A 204 7.61 14.62 -13.27
N ASN A 205 7.83 15.49 -12.28
CA ASN A 205 7.10 15.49 -11.01
C ASN A 205 6.05 16.60 -10.93
N ARG A 206 5.86 17.38 -11.99
CA ARG A 206 4.97 18.55 -12.01
C ARG A 206 3.62 18.19 -12.62
N SER A 207 2.55 18.42 -11.88
CA SER A 207 1.18 18.33 -12.40
C SER A 207 0.37 19.57 -12.04
N GLU A 208 -0.70 19.83 -12.79
CA GLU A 208 -1.59 20.96 -12.58
C GLU A 208 -2.95 20.45 -12.10
N PHE A 209 -3.51 21.10 -11.09
CA PHE A 209 -4.81 20.76 -10.54
C PHE A 209 -5.62 22.03 -10.32
N THR A 210 -6.87 22.04 -10.81
CA THR A 210 -7.82 23.12 -10.52
C THR A 210 -8.91 22.58 -9.62
N GLY A 211 -8.99 23.12 -8.41
CA GLY A 211 -9.90 22.65 -7.36
C GLY A 211 -9.60 23.33 -6.04
N THR A 212 -10.06 22.77 -4.93
CA THR A 212 -9.85 23.32 -3.58
C THR A 212 -8.62 22.70 -2.91
N SER A 213 -8.07 23.36 -1.89
CA SER A 213 -7.00 22.78 -1.06
C SER A 213 -7.47 21.53 -0.31
N GLY A 214 -8.72 21.50 0.17
CA GLY A 214 -9.30 20.32 0.84
C GLY A 214 -9.34 19.10 -0.07
N GLN A 215 -9.65 19.27 -1.37
CA GLN A 215 -9.56 18.17 -2.33
C GLN A 215 -8.14 17.62 -2.44
N LEU A 216 -7.14 18.49 -2.46
CA LEU A 216 -5.73 18.08 -2.50
C LEU A 216 -5.29 17.36 -1.23
N GLU A 217 -5.74 17.80 -0.06
CA GLU A 217 -5.50 17.12 1.22
C GLU A 217 -6.13 15.73 1.25
N ILE A 218 -7.37 15.60 0.76
CA ILE A 218 -8.04 14.30 0.58
C ILE A 218 -7.28 13.41 -0.42
N MET A 219 -6.69 13.99 -1.48
CA MET A 219 -5.83 13.27 -2.43
C MET A 219 -4.42 12.96 -1.84
N GLY A 220 -4.17 13.30 -0.58
CA GLY A 220 -2.93 13.02 0.14
C GLY A 220 -1.80 14.02 -0.09
N TYR A 221 -2.11 15.21 -0.60
CA TYR A 221 -1.13 16.29 -0.76
C TYR A 221 -1.11 17.22 0.45
N SER A 222 0.05 17.77 0.75
CA SER A 222 0.25 18.75 1.83
C SER A 222 0.64 20.13 1.29
N PRO A 223 0.29 21.24 1.98
CA PRO A 223 0.63 22.58 1.51
C PRO A 223 2.15 22.81 1.54
N CYS A 224 2.65 23.52 0.53
CA CYS A 224 4.03 24.01 0.54
C CYS A 224 4.20 25.11 1.60
N GLY A 225 5.03 24.86 2.61
CA GLY A 225 5.32 25.81 3.69
C GLY A 225 5.93 27.16 3.26
N SER A 226 6.45 27.27 2.02
CA SER A 226 7.03 28.52 1.50
C SER A 226 5.98 29.46 0.91
N CYS A 227 4.99 28.92 0.19
CA CYS A 227 3.93 29.75 -0.39
C CYS A 227 2.65 29.78 0.45
N ASN A 228 2.53 28.88 1.45
CA ASN A 228 1.37 28.73 2.33
C ASN A 228 0.03 28.91 1.57
N PRO A 229 -0.21 28.03 0.57
CA PRO A 229 -1.31 28.14 -0.39
C PRO A 229 -2.71 28.11 0.22
#